data_AF-A0A512IHD0-F1
#
_entry.id   AF-A0A512IHD0-F1
#
_cell.length_a   1.000
_cell.length_b   1.000
_cell.length_c   1.000
_cell.angle_alpha   90.00
_cell.angle_beta   90.00
_cell.angle_gamma   90.00
#
_symmetry.space_group_name_H-M   'P 1'
#
loop_
_entity.id
_entity.type
_entity.pdbx_description
1 polymer ?
#
loop_
_entity_poly.entity_id
_entity_poly.type
_entity_poly.pdbx_seq_one_letter_code
_entity_poly.pdbx_strand_id
1 'polypeptide(L)'
;MEMFWPPVIIGPVAIIIGVLIVTFRKSLASGTAEAQRAMFGRFGELVANQSRPSGALIAGIGFILIGIAAIRMGLLIPPGQW
;
A
#
# COMPACT_ATOMS: atom_id res chain seq x y z
N MET A 1 -11.49 28.07 7.52
CA MET A 1 -10.74 26.80 7.68
C MET A 1 -9.63 26.81 6.67
N GLU A 2 -8.38 27.00 7.11
CA GLU A 2 -7.24 26.81 6.22
C GLU A 2 -7.04 25.30 6.03
N MET A 3 -7.30 24.82 4.82
CA MET A 3 -7.16 23.41 4.46
C MET A 3 -5.67 23.07 4.37
N PHE A 4 -5.22 22.08 5.14
CA PHE A 4 -3.88 21.52 4.97
C PHE A 4 -3.91 20.58 3.76
N TRP A 5 -3.63 21.14 2.59
CA TRP A 5 -3.78 20.49 1.29
C TRP A 5 -2.86 19.29 1.02
N PRO A 6 -1.62 19.17 1.58
CA PRO A 6 -0.74 18.06 1.20
C PRO A 6 -1.31 16.67 1.53
N PRO A 7 -1.85 16.40 2.75
CA PRO A 7 -2.52 15.13 3.04
C PRO A 7 -3.78 14.89 2.21
N VAL A 8 -4.48 15.95 1.80
CA VAL A 8 -5.67 15.85 0.95
C VAL A 8 -5.31 15.37 -0.46
N ILE A 9 -4.09 15.66 -0.95
CA ILE A 9 -3.59 15.14 -2.24
C ILE A 9 -2.96 13.74 -2.09
N ILE A 10 -2.16 13.54 -1.04
CA ILE A 10 -1.49 12.27 -0.78
C ILE A 10 -2.49 11.14 -0.52
N GLY A 11 -3.60 11.46 0.15
CA GLY A 11 -4.62 10.48 0.50
C GLY A 11 -5.26 9.76 -0.69
N PRO A 12 -5.81 10.47 -1.69
CA PRO A 12 -6.31 9.86 -2.92
C PRO A 12 -5.27 9.02 -3.65
N VAL A 13 -4.02 9.48 -3.71
CA VAL A 13 -2.92 8.71 -4.34
C VAL A 13 -2.69 7.39 -3.59
N ALA A 14 -2.62 7.44 -2.25
CA ALA A 14 -2.47 6.25 -1.42
C ALA A 14 -3.66 5.28 -1.58
N ILE A 15 -4.88 5.79 -1.69
CA ILE A 15 -6.08 4.98 -1.94
C ILE A 15 -5.99 4.30 -3.31
N ILE A 16 -5.63 5.02 -4.38
CA ILE A 16 -5.48 4.45 -5.72
C ILE A 16 -4.43 3.34 -5.70
N ILE A 17 -3.27 3.58 -5.09
CA ILE A 17 -2.22 2.56 -4.95
C ILE A 17 -2.75 1.34 -4.19
N GLY A 18 -3.45 1.55 -3.07
CA GLY A 18 -4.04 0.46 -2.29
C GLY A 18 -5.07 -0.35 -3.08
N VAL A 19 -5.95 0.31 -3.85
CA VAL A 19 -6.93 -0.34 -4.75
C VAL A 19 -6.22 -1.16 -5.83
N LEU A 20 -5.18 -0.62 -6.45
CA LEU A 20 -4.39 -1.36 -7.45
C LEU A 20 -3.72 -2.58 -6.82
N ILE A 21 -3.12 -2.44 -5.64
CA ILE A 21 -2.51 -3.57 -4.91
C ILE A 21 -3.56 -4.66 -4.62
N VAL A 22 -4.75 -4.29 -4.11
CA VAL A 22 -5.82 -5.25 -3.83
C VAL A 22 -6.28 -5.95 -5.12
N THR A 23 -6.47 -5.20 -6.20
CA THR A 23 -6.96 -5.70 -7.49
C THR A 23 -5.94 -6.68 -8.10
N PHE A 24 -4.67 -6.29 -8.14
CA PHE A 24 -3.59 -7.06 -8.75
C PHE A 24 -2.83 -7.97 -7.77
N ARG A 25 -3.35 -8.17 -6.54
CA ARG A 25 -2.69 -8.91 -5.45
C ARG A 25 -2.16 -10.29 -5.83
N LYS A 26 -2.87 -11.01 -6.71
CA LYS A 26 -2.45 -12.34 -7.17
C LYS A 26 -1.25 -12.24 -8.11
N SER A 27 -1.29 -11.28 -9.05
CA SER A 27 -0.20 -11.02 -9.99
C SER A 27 1.05 -10.50 -9.27
N LEU A 28 0.87 -9.65 -8.25
CA LEU A 28 1.97 -9.17 -7.42
C LEU A 28 2.59 -10.31 -6.61
N ALA A 29 1.78 -11.18 -6.01
CA ALA A 29 2.27 -12.35 -5.27
C ALA A 29 3.03 -13.34 -6.17
N SER A 30 2.52 -13.62 -7.37
CA SER A 30 3.22 -14.50 -8.31
C SER A 30 4.52 -13.88 -8.83
N GLY A 31 4.50 -12.59 -9.21
CA GLY A 31 5.68 -11.88 -9.70
C GLY A 31 6.76 -11.73 -8.64
N THR A 32 6.39 -11.45 -7.39
CA THR A 32 7.34 -11.40 -6.27
C THR A 32 7.92 -12.78 -5.95
N ALA A 33 7.10 -13.83 -5.97
CA ALA A 33 7.59 -15.20 -5.81
C ALA A 33 8.58 -15.60 -6.92
N GLU A 34 8.29 -15.26 -8.17
CA GLU A 34 9.16 -15.53 -9.31
C GLU A 34 10.47 -14.73 -9.24
N ALA A 35 10.39 -13.43 -8.94
CA ALA A 35 11.55 -12.57 -8.74
C ALA A 35 12.44 -13.06 -7.59
N GLN A 36 11.84 -13.53 -6.49
CA GLN A 36 12.60 -14.09 -5.36
C GLN A 36 13.29 -15.40 -5.70
N ARG A 37 12.62 -16.30 -6.44
CA ARG A 37 13.26 -17.54 -6.94
C ARG A 37 14.43 -17.22 -7.87
N ALA A 38 14.27 -16.26 -8.77
CA ALA A 38 15.30 -15.86 -9.72
C ALA A 38 16.50 -15.19 -9.05
N MET A 39 16.29 -14.32 -8.06
CA MET A 39 17.35 -13.57 -7.39
C MET A 39 18.13 -14.38 -6.34
N PHE A 40 17.48 -15.30 -5.63
CA PHE A 40 18.06 -15.95 -4.45
C PHE A 40 18.17 -17.48 -4.56
N GLY A 41 17.86 -18.06 -5.73
CA GLY A 41 17.95 -19.50 -5.99
C GLY A 41 17.21 -20.32 -4.92
N ARG A 42 17.91 -21.28 -4.30
CA ARG A 42 17.34 -22.19 -3.29
C ARG A 42 16.86 -21.49 -2.01
N PHE A 43 17.47 -20.35 -1.63
CA PHE A 43 16.95 -19.52 -0.53
C PHE A 43 15.71 -18.72 -0.97
N GLY A 44 15.66 -18.31 -2.23
CA GLY A 44 14.51 -17.64 -2.83
C GLY A 44 13.24 -18.47 -2.84
N GLU A 45 13.37 -19.80 -2.93
CA GLU A 45 12.22 -20.72 -2.90
C GLU A 45 11.51 -20.75 -1.54
N LEU A 46 12.26 -20.65 -0.44
CA LEU A 46 11.70 -20.53 0.91
C LEU A 46 10.92 -19.23 1.10
N VAL A 47 11.46 -18.11 0.61
CA VAL A 47 10.81 -16.79 0.72
C VAL A 47 9.63 -16.69 -0.25
N ALA A 48 9.75 -17.22 -1.46
CA ALA A 48 8.68 -17.26 -2.45
C ALA A 48 7.45 -18.02 -1.94
N ASN A 49 7.62 -19.05 -1.12
CA ASN A 49 6.51 -19.77 -0.48
C ASN A 49 5.74 -18.93 0.55
N GLN A 50 6.33 -17.83 1.04
CA GLN A 50 5.65 -16.86 1.91
C GLN A 50 4.94 -15.74 1.14
N SER A 51 5.23 -15.58 -0.16
CA SER A 51 4.60 -14.58 -1.03
C SER A 51 3.15 -14.96 -1.35
N ARG A 52 2.26 -14.70 -0.38
CA ARG A 52 0.83 -15.00 -0.46
C ARG A 52 0.03 -13.78 -0.90
N PRO A 53 -1.02 -13.96 -1.72
CA PRO A 53 -1.94 -12.88 -2.09
C PRO A 53 -2.59 -12.18 -0.88
N SER A 54 -2.66 -12.86 0.27
CA SER A 54 -3.15 -12.29 1.54
C SER A 54 -2.24 -11.19 2.09
N GLY A 55 -0.91 -11.30 1.92
CA GLY A 55 0.02 -10.24 2.34
C GLY A 55 -0.18 -8.96 1.53
N ALA A 56 -0.31 -9.09 0.21
CA ALA A 56 -0.64 -7.98 -0.67
C ALA A 56 -2.03 -7.38 -0.36
N LEU A 57 -3.02 -8.21 -0.03
CA LEU A 57 -4.34 -7.74 0.41
C LEU A 57 -4.26 -6.86 1.66
N ILE A 58 -3.54 -7.31 2.70
CA ILE A 58 -3.35 -6.55 3.94
C ILE A 58 -2.66 -5.23 3.65
N ALA A 59 -1.58 -5.25 2.86
CA ALA A 59 -0.85 -4.04 2.48
C ALA A 59 -1.76 -3.05 1.72
N GLY A 60 -2.54 -3.53 0.74
CA GLY A 60 -3.46 -2.70 -0.02
C GLY A 60 -4.57 -2.07 0.83
N ILE A 61 -5.16 -2.84 1.77
CA ILE A 61 -6.12 -2.31 2.75
C ILE A 61 -5.46 -1.25 3.64
N GLY A 62 -4.23 -1.49 4.10
CA GLY A 62 -3.46 -0.53 4.89
C GLY A 62 -3.28 0.81 4.17
N PHE A 63 -2.91 0.77 2.88
CA PHE A 63 -2.78 1.97 2.05
C PHE A 63 -4.09 2.75 1.92
N ILE A 64 -5.22 2.05 1.75
CA ILE A 64 -6.55 2.67 1.68
C ILE A 64 -6.87 3.38 3.01
N LEU A 65 -6.64 2.71 4.14
CA LEU A 65 -6.91 3.28 5.46
C LEU A 65 -6.03 4.49 5.77
N ILE A 66 -4.73 4.43 5.45
CA ILE A 66 -3.80 5.55 5.58
C ILE A 66 -4.26 6.73 4.72
N GLY A 67 -4.70 6.47 3.48
CA GLY A 67 -5.17 7.53 2.60
C GLY A 67 -6.45 8.21 3.11
N ILE A 68 -7.40 7.44 3.66
CA ILE A 68 -8.60 7.99 4.32
C ILE A 68 -8.22 8.83 5.54
N ALA A 69 -7.28 8.35 6.35
CA ALA A 69 -6.79 9.08 7.53
C ALA A 69 -6.10 10.40 7.13
N ALA A 70 -5.27 10.38 6.08
CA ALA A 70 -4.60 11.57 5.57
C ALA A 70 -5.61 12.64 5.09
N ILE A 71 -6.65 12.24 4.34
CA ILE A 71 -7.71 13.16 3.93
C ILE A 71 -8.43 13.75 5.14
N ARG A 72 -8.80 12.90 6.11
CA ARG A 72 -9.46 13.35 7.35
C ARG A 72 -8.60 14.36 8.10
N MET A 73 -7.30 14.10 8.24
CA MET A 73 -6.39 15.01 8.92
C MET A 73 -6.24 16.34 8.15
N GLY A 74 -6.05 16.31 6.83
CA GLY A 74 -5.89 17.53 6.03
C GLY A 74 -7.13 18.42 5.99
N LEU A 75 -8.33 17.83 6.15
CA LEU A 75 -9.59 18.56 6.20
C LEU A 75 -9.95 19.08 7.60
N LEU A 76 -9.56 18.36 8.66
CA LEU A 76 -10.05 18.63 10.03
C LEU A 76 -8.99 19.25 10.96
N ILE A 77 -7.69 19.10 10.67
CA ILE A 77 -6.60 19.59 11.52
C ILE A 77 -6.05 20.90 10.94
N PRO A 78 -6.16 22.03 11.67
CA PRO A 78 -5.60 23.29 11.22
C PRO A 78 -4.07 23.21 11.10
N PRO A 79 -3.45 23.91 10.14
CA PRO A 79 -2.01 23.85 9.87
C PRO A 79 -1.09 24.24 11.05
N GLY A 80 -1.62 24.86 12.12
CA GLY A 80 -0.86 25.25 13.32
C GLY A 80 -0.76 24.20 14.44
N GLN A 81 -1.29 22.99 14.25
CA GLN A 81 -1.24 21.88 15.25
C GLN A 81 -0.43 20.66 14.77
N TRP A 82 0.41 20.83 13.76
CA TRP A 82 1.29 19.80 13.21
C TRP A 82 2.69 19.86 13.79
#